data_AF-A0A377DEV6-F1
#
_entry.id   AF-A0A377DEV6-F1
#
_cell.length_a   1.000
_cell.length_b   1.000
_cell.length_c   1.000
_cell.angle_alpha   90.00
_cell.angle_beta   90.00
_cell.angle_gamma   90.00
#
_symmetry.space_group_name_H-M   'P 1'
#
loop_
_entity.id
_entity.type
_entity.pdbx_description
1 polymer ?
#
loop_
_entity_poly.entity_id
_entity_poly.type
_entity_poly.pdbx_seq_one_letter_code
_entity_poly.pdbx_strand_id
1 'polypeptide(L)'
;MSQSICSTGLRWLWLVVVVLIIDLGSKYLILQNFALGDTVPLFPSLNLHYARNYGAAFSFLADSGGWQRWFFAGIAIGISVILAVMMYRSKAHAEAKQYRLRADYWRRAGQPVRPPVARLRCRYDRLLRRRLALRHLQPCRYCHLCRCGTDRAGRVFTF
;
A
#
# COMPACT_ATOMS: atom_id res chain seq x y z
N MET A 1 -17.64 24.37 -8.66
CA MET A 1 -17.94 23.07 -9.30
C MET A 1 -18.18 22.03 -8.21
N SER A 2 -19.44 21.73 -7.88
CA SER A 2 -19.78 20.64 -6.96
C SER A 2 -19.42 19.31 -7.62
N GLN A 3 -18.49 18.56 -7.04
CA GLN A 3 -18.17 17.21 -7.51
C GLN A 3 -19.19 16.24 -6.91
N SER A 4 -19.69 15.30 -7.70
CA SER A 4 -20.57 14.25 -7.17
C SER A 4 -19.81 13.39 -6.17
N ILE A 5 -20.41 13.09 -5.02
CA ILE A 5 -19.78 12.30 -3.94
C ILE A 5 -19.26 10.96 -4.48
N CYS A 6 -20.00 10.35 -5.41
CA CYS A 6 -19.65 9.08 -6.06
C CYS A 6 -18.39 9.13 -6.96
N SER A 7 -17.94 10.31 -7.39
CA SER A 7 -16.71 10.49 -8.18
C SER A 7 -15.47 10.85 -7.35
N THR A 8 -15.66 11.08 -6.05
CA THR A 8 -14.58 11.40 -5.10
C THR A 8 -14.23 10.18 -4.24
N GLY A 9 -13.13 10.26 -3.49
CA GLY A 9 -12.75 9.21 -2.55
C GLY A 9 -13.81 8.96 -1.46
N LEU A 10 -14.73 9.90 -1.23
CA LEU A 10 -15.78 9.80 -0.20
C LEU A 10 -16.73 8.61 -0.42
N ARG A 11 -16.81 8.08 -1.65
CA ARG A 11 -17.55 6.84 -1.89
C ARG A 11 -17.08 5.70 -0.99
N TRP A 12 -15.85 5.71 -0.49
CA TRP A 12 -15.36 4.68 0.43
C TRP A 12 -15.82 4.84 1.89
N LEU A 13 -16.52 5.93 2.24
CA LEU A 13 -17.00 6.13 3.61
C LEU A 13 -18.03 5.07 4.06
N TRP A 14 -18.73 4.39 3.14
CA TRP A 14 -19.60 3.28 3.54
C TRP A 14 -18.81 2.11 4.16
N LEU A 15 -17.55 1.89 3.76
CA LEU A 15 -16.70 0.89 4.42
C LEU A 15 -16.42 1.27 5.87
N VAL A 16 -16.26 2.57 6.16
CA VAL A 16 -16.08 3.04 7.54
C VAL A 16 -17.28 2.65 8.38
N VAL A 17 -18.50 2.84 7.86
CA VAL A 17 -19.74 2.45 8.54
C VAL A 17 -19.77 0.94 8.81
N VAL A 18 -19.44 0.11 7.81
CA VAL A 18 -19.40 -1.35 7.97
C VAL A 18 -18.39 -1.76 9.05
N VAL A 19 -17.18 -1.19 9.03
CA VAL A 19 -16.14 -1.47 10.03
C VAL A 19 -16.58 -1.05 11.43
N LEU A 20 -17.24 0.11 11.58
CA LEU A 20 -17.76 0.56 12.88
C LEU A 20 -18.83 -0.38 13.42
N ILE A 21 -19.73 -0.88 12.58
CA ILE A 21 -20.75 -1.86 12.99
C ILE A 21 -20.08 -3.15 13.48
N ILE A 22 -19.07 -3.64 12.76
CA ILE A 22 -18.34 -4.85 13.15
C ILE A 22 -17.55 -4.62 14.46
N ASP A 23 -16.91 -3.46 14.63
CA ASP A 23 -16.14 -3.12 15.83
C ASP A 23 -17.04 -2.99 17.07
N LEU A 24 -18.13 -2.22 16.98
CA LEU A 24 -19.06 -2.06 18.10
C LEU A 24 -19.81 -3.37 18.38
N GLY A 25 -20.24 -4.08 17.34
CA GLY A 25 -20.93 -5.36 17.46
C GLY A 25 -20.06 -6.44 18.11
N SER A 26 -18.81 -6.57 17.70
CA SER A 26 -17.88 -7.52 18.32
C SER A 26 -17.63 -7.19 19.79
N LYS A 27 -17.41 -5.91 20.15
CA LYS A 27 -17.29 -5.49 21.55
C LYS A 27 -18.53 -5.80 22.36
N TYR A 28 -19.71 -5.53 21.81
CA TYR A 28 -20.98 -5.86 22.46
C TYR A 28 -21.12 -7.36 22.73
N LEU A 29 -20.77 -8.21 21.75
CA LEU A 29 -20.78 -9.66 21.93
C LEU A 29 -19.82 -10.11 23.03
N ILE A 30 -18.60 -9.54 23.11
CA ILE A 30 -17.66 -9.84 24.19
C ILE A 30 -18.26 -9.46 25.56
N LEU A 31 -18.86 -8.27 25.67
CA LEU A 31 -19.45 -7.80 26.93
C LEU A 31 -20.61 -8.67 27.44
N GLN A 32 -21.32 -9.35 26.55
CA GLN A 32 -22.43 -10.24 26.90
C GLN A 32 -21.98 -11.65 27.29
N ASN A 33 -20.84 -12.12 26.77
CA ASN A 33 -20.42 -13.52 26.87
C ASN A 33 -19.15 -13.76 27.71
N PHE A 34 -18.40 -12.73 28.06
CA PHE A 34 -17.12 -12.83 28.79
C PHE A 34 -17.14 -12.00 30.07
N ALA A 35 -16.59 -12.55 31.15
CA ALA A 35 -16.19 -11.79 32.33
C ALA A 35 -14.83 -11.13 32.11
N LEU A 36 -14.56 -10.07 32.87
CA LEU A 36 -13.30 -9.33 32.76
C LEU A 36 -12.12 -10.24 33.11
N GLY A 37 -11.16 -10.38 32.19
CA GLY A 37 -10.00 -11.26 32.33
C GLY A 37 -10.16 -12.64 31.71
N ASP A 38 -11.35 -12.98 31.20
CA ASP A 38 -11.59 -14.28 30.57
C ASP A 38 -10.78 -14.46 29.29
N THR A 39 -10.31 -15.69 29.07
CA THR A 39 -9.50 -16.07 27.91
C THR A 39 -10.04 -17.36 27.28
N VAL A 40 -10.35 -17.31 25.99
CA VAL A 40 -10.83 -18.48 25.22
C VAL A 40 -9.90 -18.70 24.02
N PRO A 41 -9.32 -19.90 23.83
CA PRO A 41 -8.52 -20.21 22.66
C PRO A 41 -9.41 -20.30 21.40
N LEU A 42 -9.10 -19.54 20.36
CA LEU A 42 -9.78 -19.62 19.06
C LEU A 42 -9.09 -20.61 18.13
N PHE A 43 -7.76 -20.61 18.11
CA PHE A 43 -6.91 -21.53 17.37
C PHE A 43 -5.56 -21.68 18.07
N PRO A 44 -4.71 -22.67 17.73
CA PRO A 44 -3.51 -23.00 18.51
C PRO A 44 -2.56 -21.83 18.82
N SER A 45 -2.59 -20.76 18.01
CA SER A 45 -1.77 -19.57 18.18
C SER A 45 -2.53 -18.28 18.50
N LEU A 46 -3.86 -18.31 18.66
CA LEU A 46 -4.67 -17.13 18.99
C LEU A 46 -5.65 -17.41 20.11
N ASN A 47 -5.57 -16.55 21.12
CA ASN A 47 -6.51 -16.49 22.22
C ASN A 47 -7.34 -15.21 22.14
N LEU A 48 -8.63 -15.34 22.40
CA LEU A 48 -9.54 -14.23 22.61
C LEU A 48 -9.58 -13.90 24.09
N HIS A 49 -9.08 -12.72 24.47
CA HIS A 49 -8.97 -12.28 25.85
C HIS A 49 -9.74 -10.99 26.06
N TYR A 50 -10.58 -10.93 27.10
CA TYR A 50 -11.30 -9.70 27.44
C TYR A 50 -10.52 -8.87 28.46
N ALA A 51 -9.91 -7.79 27.98
CA ALA A 51 -9.29 -6.76 28.81
C ALA A 51 -9.89 -5.37 28.54
N ARG A 52 -10.01 -4.55 29.59
CA ARG A 52 -10.39 -3.14 29.47
C ARG A 52 -9.14 -2.27 29.43
N ASN A 53 -8.96 -1.53 28.35
CA ASN A 53 -7.88 -0.56 28.23
C ASN A 53 -8.43 0.85 28.46
N TYR A 54 -8.07 1.46 29.59
CA TYR A 54 -8.48 2.83 29.94
C TYR A 54 -7.58 3.92 29.33
N GLY A 55 -6.57 3.55 28.54
CA GLY A 55 -5.59 4.47 27.97
C GLY A 55 -4.15 4.18 28.42
N ALA A 56 -3.80 2.92 28.67
CA ALA A 56 -2.49 2.52 29.17
C ALA A 56 -1.41 2.40 28.06
N ALA A 57 -1.74 2.63 26.79
CA ALA A 57 -0.76 2.59 25.70
C ALA A 57 0.36 3.64 25.89
N PHE A 58 0.05 4.73 26.59
CA PHE A 58 1.03 5.68 27.12
C PHE A 58 1.01 5.60 28.65
N SER A 59 1.59 4.54 29.23
CA SER A 59 1.59 4.34 30.68
C SER A 59 2.05 5.57 31.49
N PHE A 60 2.87 6.46 30.89
CA PHE A 60 3.28 7.72 31.52
C PHE A 60 2.12 8.73 31.71
N LEU A 61 1.10 8.72 30.84
CA LEU A 61 -0.05 9.64 30.90
C LEU A 61 -1.27 9.01 31.60
N ALA A 62 -1.21 7.72 31.94
CA ALA A 62 -2.32 6.99 32.55
C ALA A 62 -2.82 7.65 33.84
N ASP A 63 -1.90 8.16 34.67
CA ASP A 63 -2.20 8.77 35.97
C ASP A 63 -2.51 10.28 35.88
N SER A 64 -2.54 10.86 34.68
CA SER A 64 -2.68 12.31 34.47
C SER A 64 -4.12 12.82 34.53
N GLY A 65 -4.99 12.25 35.38
CA GLY A 65 -6.33 12.80 35.62
C GLY A 65 -7.32 12.73 34.44
N GLY A 66 -7.04 11.93 33.40
CA GLY A 66 -7.99 11.57 32.35
C GLY A 66 -8.20 12.59 31.21
N TRP A 67 -7.60 13.79 31.26
CA TRP A 67 -7.73 14.80 30.19
C TRP A 67 -7.20 14.30 28.84
N GLN A 68 -6.21 13.41 28.86
CA GLN A 68 -5.62 12.76 27.68
C GLN A 68 -6.67 12.13 26.75
N ARG A 69 -7.78 11.63 27.31
CA ARG A 69 -8.88 11.03 26.54
C ARG A 69 -9.49 12.04 25.56
N TRP A 70 -9.76 13.24 26.04
CA TRP A 70 -10.34 14.31 25.23
C TRP A 70 -9.32 14.89 24.26
N PHE A 71 -8.05 15.01 24.67
CA PHE A 71 -6.97 15.44 23.79
C PHE A 71 -6.79 14.51 22.58
N PHE A 72 -6.65 13.20 22.81
CA PHE A 72 -6.51 12.24 21.71
C PHE A 72 -7.79 12.11 20.87
N ALA A 73 -8.97 12.25 21.47
CA ALA A 73 -10.22 12.32 20.70
C ALA A 73 -10.22 13.53 19.75
N GLY A 74 -9.77 14.70 20.22
CA GLY A 74 -9.61 15.90 19.40
C GLY A 74 -8.64 15.69 18.23
N ILE A 75 -7.47 15.08 18.48
CA ILE A 75 -6.50 14.73 17.42
C ILE A 75 -7.12 13.77 16.41
N ALA A 76 -7.79 12.72 16.88
CA ALA A 76 -8.44 11.74 16.01
C ALA A 76 -9.47 12.41 15.09
N ILE A 77 -10.34 13.26 15.63
CA ILE A 77 -11.31 14.04 14.85
C ILE A 77 -10.59 14.94 13.83
N GLY A 78 -9.56 15.66 14.26
CA GLY A 78 -8.78 16.53 13.37
C GLY A 78 -8.17 15.77 12.18
N ILE A 79 -7.54 14.63 12.44
CA ILE A 79 -6.99 13.76 11.39
C ILE A 79 -8.10 13.22 10.48
N SER A 80 -9.22 12.77 11.05
CA SER A 80 -10.37 12.31 10.26
C SER A 80 -10.90 13.38 9.31
N VAL A 81 -11.01 14.63 9.77
CA VAL A 81 -11.43 15.77 8.92
C VAL A 81 -10.40 16.04 7.83
N ILE A 82 -9.10 16.09 8.16
CA ILE A 82 -8.04 16.30 7.17
C ILE A 82 -8.07 15.21 6.09
N LEU A 83 -8.18 13.94 6.48
CA LEU A 83 -8.28 12.82 5.55
C LEU A 83 -9.54 12.91 4.70
N ALA A 84 -10.70 13.24 5.28
CA ALA A 84 -11.93 13.43 4.53
C ALA A 84 -11.82 14.56 3.50
N VAL A 85 -11.20 15.69 3.87
CA VAL A 85 -10.93 16.81 2.95
C VAL A 85 -9.96 16.39 1.85
N MET A 86 -8.89 15.65 2.17
CA MET A 86 -7.96 15.12 1.17
C MET A 86 -8.66 14.15 0.20
N MET A 87 -9.54 13.28 0.70
CA MET A 87 -10.34 12.36 -0.12
C MET A 87 -11.38 13.07 -0.99
N TYR A 88 -11.91 14.21 -0.53
CA TYR A 88 -12.82 15.05 -1.30
C TYR A 88 -12.09 15.79 -2.42
N ARG A 89 -10.89 16.30 -2.13
CA ARG A 89 -10.06 17.05 -3.09
C ARG A 89 -9.31 16.14 -4.06
N SER A 90 -9.08 14.87 -3.70
CA SER A 90 -8.43 13.92 -4.60
C SER A 90 -9.37 13.49 -5.72
N LYS A 91 -8.97 13.79 -6.96
CA LYS A 91 -9.67 13.30 -8.15
C LYS A 91 -9.29 11.83 -8.33
N ALA A 92 -10.11 10.91 -7.81
CA ALA A 92 -9.91 9.46 -7.93
C ALA A 92 -9.68 8.98 -9.38
N HIS A 93 -10.14 9.76 -10.37
CA HIS A 93 -9.97 9.47 -11.80
C HIS A 93 -8.75 10.13 -12.46
N ALA A 94 -8.09 11.10 -11.82
CA ALA A 94 -6.98 11.83 -12.45
C ALA A 94 -5.74 10.95 -12.61
N GLU A 95 -5.39 10.13 -11.61
CA GLU A 95 -4.22 9.26 -11.69
C GLU A 95 -4.42 8.11 -12.68
N ALA A 96 -5.58 7.46 -12.68
CA ALA A 96 -5.87 6.39 -13.64
C ALA A 96 -5.89 6.90 -15.10
N LYS A 97 -6.43 8.11 -15.32
CA LYS A 97 -6.40 8.75 -16.64
C LYS A 97 -4.99 9.17 -17.03
N GLN A 98 -4.20 9.70 -16.11
CA GLN A 98 -2.83 10.13 -16.34
C GLN A 98 -1.88 8.95 -16.61
N TYR A 99 -2.06 7.82 -15.92
CA TYR A 99 -1.37 6.57 -16.23
C TYR A 99 -1.73 6.03 -17.62
N ARG A 100 -3.03 6.03 -17.97
CA ARG A 100 -3.49 5.61 -19.31
C ARG A 100 -2.93 6.51 -20.41
N LEU A 101 -2.99 7.84 -20.23
CA LEU A 101 -2.46 8.81 -21.19
C LEU A 101 -0.94 8.71 -21.35
N ARG A 102 -0.19 8.51 -20.27
CA ARG A 102 1.26 8.22 -20.36
C ARG A 102 1.49 6.91 -21.12
N ALA A 103 0.83 5.82 -20.74
CA ALA A 103 1.00 4.53 -21.42
C ALA A 103 0.72 4.63 -22.93
N ASP A 104 -0.30 5.39 -23.34
CA ASP A 104 -0.65 5.61 -24.75
C ASP A 104 0.31 6.55 -25.48
N TYR A 105 0.88 7.55 -24.79
CA TYR A 105 1.95 8.38 -25.35
C TYR A 105 3.20 7.54 -25.65
N TRP A 106 3.67 6.73 -24.68
CA TRP A 106 4.83 5.87 -24.87
C TRP A 106 4.61 4.77 -25.91
N ARG A 107 3.38 4.20 -26.00
CA ARG A 107 3.00 3.30 -27.10
C ARG A 107 3.14 3.97 -28.47
N ARG A 108 2.63 5.20 -28.61
CA ARG A 108 2.69 5.95 -29.88
C ARG A 108 4.09 6.45 -30.23
N ALA A 109 4.91 6.78 -29.24
CA ALA A 109 6.29 7.19 -29.43
C ALA A 109 7.24 6.04 -29.87
N GLY A 110 6.73 4.81 -30.02
CA GLY A 110 7.53 3.65 -30.44
C GLY A 110 8.58 3.22 -29.41
N GLN A 111 8.54 3.78 -28.20
CA GLN A 111 9.47 3.45 -27.13
C GLN A 111 8.85 2.35 -26.27
N PRO A 112 9.53 1.20 -26.08
CA PRO A 112 9.00 0.17 -25.20
C PRO A 112 8.93 0.75 -23.79
N VAL A 113 7.72 0.85 -23.23
CA VAL A 113 7.52 1.07 -21.79
C VAL A 113 8.16 -0.12 -21.08
N ARG A 114 9.44 0.01 -20.73
CA ARG A 114 10.12 -1.04 -19.98
C ARG A 114 9.61 -0.93 -18.55
N PRO A 115 8.87 -1.94 -18.02
CA PRO A 115 8.51 -1.92 -16.62
C PRO A 115 9.80 -1.87 -15.79
N PRO A 116 9.83 -1.21 -14.61
CA PRO A 116 11.05 -1.03 -13.81
C PRO A 116 11.81 -2.34 -13.59
N VAL A 117 11.06 -3.43 -13.43
CA VAL A 117 11.55 -4.80 -13.24
C VAL A 117 12.33 -5.37 -14.45
N ALA A 118 12.03 -4.95 -15.68
CA ALA A 118 12.74 -5.42 -16.87
C ALA A 118 14.18 -4.85 -16.96
N ARG A 119 14.40 -3.63 -16.46
CA ARG A 119 15.73 -3.01 -16.43
C ARG A 119 16.64 -3.66 -15.38
N LEU A 120 16.08 -4.02 -14.22
CA LEU A 120 16.79 -4.72 -13.14
C LEU A 120 17.21 -6.14 -13.55
N ARG A 121 16.30 -6.89 -14.22
CA ARG A 121 16.58 -8.28 -14.60
C ARG A 121 17.72 -8.42 -15.61
N CYS A 122 17.81 -7.48 -16.56
CA CYS A 122 18.88 -7.46 -17.55
C CYS A 122 20.25 -7.06 -16.94
N ARG A 123 20.26 -6.21 -15.90
CA ARG A 123 21.48 -5.85 -15.16
C ARG A 123 21.99 -7.03 -14.32
N TYR A 124 21.06 -7.74 -13.67
CA TYR A 124 21.38 -8.91 -12.84
C TYR A 124 21.94 -10.07 -13.66
N ASP A 125 21.29 -10.46 -14.77
CA ASP A 125 21.79 -11.52 -15.65
C ASP A 125 23.18 -11.21 -16.24
N ARG A 126 23.45 -9.93 -16.54
CA ARG A 126 24.75 -9.49 -17.08
C ARG A 126 25.85 -9.57 -16.03
N LEU A 127 25.55 -9.26 -14.76
CA LEU A 127 26.47 -9.41 -13.63
C LEU A 127 26.69 -10.89 -13.28
N LEU A 128 25.62 -11.70 -13.28
CA LEU A 128 25.67 -13.12 -12.98
C LEU A 128 26.53 -13.89 -14.00
N ARG A 129 26.36 -13.60 -15.31
CA ARG A 129 27.22 -14.19 -16.36
C ARG A 129 28.68 -13.77 -16.26
N ARG A 130 28.96 -12.52 -15.87
CA ARG A 130 30.34 -12.05 -15.65
C ARG A 130 31.00 -12.74 -14.47
N ARG A 131 30.25 -13.02 -13.39
CA ARG A 131 30.78 -13.70 -12.19
C ARG A 131 30.93 -15.22 -12.37
N LEU A 132 30.04 -15.87 -13.13
CA LEU A 132 30.02 -17.34 -13.25
C LEU A 132 30.67 -17.88 -14.54
N ALA A 133 31.27 -17.02 -15.38
CA ALA A 133 31.92 -17.40 -16.63
C ALA A 133 31.06 -18.32 -17.55
N LEU A 134 29.74 -18.21 -17.45
CA LEU A 134 28.77 -19.02 -18.20
C LEU A 134 28.63 -18.52 -19.66
N ARG A 135 29.72 -18.66 -20.43
CA ARG A 135 29.80 -18.20 -21.84
C ARG A 135 29.03 -19.11 -22.82
N HIS A 136 28.65 -20.31 -22.40
CA HIS A 136 28.01 -21.32 -23.26
C HIS A 136 26.47 -21.35 -23.19
N LEU A 137 25.85 -20.60 -22.28
CA LEU A 137 24.39 -20.48 -22.21
C LEU A 137 23.88 -19.42 -23.21
N GLN A 138 22.82 -19.75 -23.95
CA GLN A 138 22.20 -18.86 -24.94
C GLN A 138 21.93 -17.45 -24.39
N PRO A 139 22.04 -16.40 -25.23
CA PRO A 139 21.79 -15.02 -24.81
C PRO A 139 20.37 -14.87 -24.24
N CYS A 140 20.18 -13.91 -23.32
CA CYS A 140 18.86 -13.62 -22.77
C CYS A 140 17.86 -13.46 -23.93
N ARG A 141 16.75 -14.19 -23.89
CA ARG A 141 15.68 -14.26 -24.91
C ARG A 141 15.06 -12.90 -25.28
N TYR A 142 15.44 -11.84 -24.56
CA TYR A 142 15.00 -10.46 -24.71
C TYR A 142 16.11 -9.49 -25.15
N CYS A 143 17.31 -9.97 -25.47
CA CYS A 143 18.40 -9.11 -25.96
C CYS A 143 18.01 -8.33 -27.22
N HIS A 144 17.13 -8.88 -28.07
CA HIS A 144 16.61 -8.20 -29.27
C HIS A 144 15.87 -6.87 -28.97
N LEU A 145 15.34 -6.71 -27.74
CA LEU A 145 14.64 -5.49 -27.29
C LEU A 145 15.60 -4.44 -26.70
N CYS A 146 16.84 -4.81 -26.42
CA CYS A 146 17.91 -3.89 -26.09
C CYS A 146 18.79 -3.76 -27.34
N ARG A 147 18.68 -2.67 -28.09
CA ARG A 147 19.67 -2.30 -29.12
C ARG A 147 21.06 -2.17 -28.48
N CYS A 148 21.75 -3.28 -28.28
CA CYS A 148 23.20 -3.35 -28.16
C CYS A 148 23.65 -3.85 -29.53
N GLY A 149 23.93 -2.92 -30.44
CA GLY A 149 24.64 -3.26 -31.67
C GLY A 149 26.08 -3.61 -31.30
N THR A 150 26.51 -4.81 -31.65
CA THR A 150 27.94 -5.15 -31.76
C THR A 150 28.34 -4.94 -33.21
N ASP A 151 29.40 -4.17 -33.46
CA ASP A 151 30.04 -4.16 -34.77
C ASP A 151 30.70 -5.55 -35.04
N ARG A 152 30.97 -5.89 -36.30
CA ARG A 152 31.64 -7.16 -36.72
C ARG A 152 33.00 -7.41 -36.02
N ALA A 153 33.59 -6.41 -35.36
CA ALA A 153 34.78 -6.49 -34.52
C ALA A 153 34.48 -6.69 -33.01
N GLY A 154 33.23 -6.93 -32.61
CA GLY A 154 32.86 -7.29 -31.23
C GLY A 154 32.87 -6.15 -30.21
N ARG A 155 33.01 -4.88 -30.64
CA ARG A 155 32.89 -3.73 -29.75
C ARG A 155 31.42 -3.34 -29.54
N VAL A 156 31.02 -3.23 -28.28
CA VAL A 156 29.66 -2.85 -27.87
C VAL A 156 29.59 -1.34 -27.75
N PHE A 157 28.84 -0.69 -28.63
CA PHE A 157 28.49 0.72 -28.47
C PHE A 157 27.27 0.86 -27.54
N THR A 158 27.37 1.74 -26.56
CA THR A 158 26.25 2.22 -25.76
C THR A 158 25.69 3.47 -26.41
N PHE A 159 24.44 3.42 -26.86
CA PHE A 159 23.58 4.60 -27.00
C PHE A 159 22.63 4.65 -25.80
#